data_AF-A0A9P6H0W6-F1
#
_entry.id   AF-A0A9P6H0W6-F1
#
_cell.length_a   1.000
_cell.length_b   1.000
_cell.length_c   1.000
_cell.angle_alpha   90.00
_cell.angle_beta   90.00
_cell.angle_gamma   90.00
#
_symmetry.space_group_name_H-M   'P 1'
#
loop_
_entity.id
_entity.type
_entity.pdbx_description
1 polymer ?
#
loop_
_entity_poly.entity_id
_entity_poly.type
_entity_poly.pdbx_seq_one_letter_code
_entity_poly.pdbx_strand_id
1 'polypeptide(L)'
;MWLAEIKEEGKDLYETFEVDNLTFYKLKEDSKLNTKKKRRYSDILKDPINAQKNIHRKLNMIKKFREKNGDIPKLIERWKALIDECIVALKKEYEIQPSDIFNLFDLTKYGFDLEEYE
;
A
#
# COMPACT_ATOMS: atom_id res chain seq x y z
N MET A 1 -2.34 -10.54 -50.09
CA MET A 1 -0.89 -10.35 -50.17
C MET A 1 -0.66 -9.28 -51.23
N TRP A 2 -0.19 -8.09 -50.85
CA TRP A 2 -0.02 -6.99 -51.79
C TRP A 2 1.43 -7.03 -52.31
N LEU A 3 1.59 -7.40 -53.59
CA LEU A 3 2.88 -7.35 -54.28
C LEU A 3 2.99 -5.98 -54.94
N ALA A 4 3.94 -5.17 -54.50
CA ALA A 4 4.23 -3.87 -55.10
C ALA A 4 5.59 -3.94 -55.81
N GLU A 5 5.63 -3.45 -57.04
CA GLU A 5 6.85 -3.38 -57.85
C GLU A 5 7.77 -2.28 -57.29
N ILE A 6 9.03 -2.62 -57.00
CA ILE A 6 9.99 -1.69 -56.40
C ILE A 6 10.66 -0.87 -57.50
N LYS A 7 10.66 0.46 -57.33
CA LYS A 7 11.41 1.39 -58.19
C LYS A 7 12.92 1.18 -58.01
N GLU A 8 13.69 1.13 -59.10
CA GLU A 8 15.12 0.83 -59.07
C GLU A 8 15.95 1.75 -58.15
N GLU A 9 15.51 2.99 -57.96
CA GLU A 9 16.15 4.02 -57.13
C GLU A 9 16.22 3.67 -55.63
N GLY A 10 15.49 2.64 -55.17
CA GLY A 10 15.37 2.28 -53.76
C GLY A 10 15.95 0.92 -53.36
N LYS A 11 16.63 0.19 -54.28
CA LYS A 11 17.06 -1.21 -54.04
C LYS A 11 17.95 -1.39 -52.80
N ASP A 12 18.79 -0.41 -52.48
CA ASP A 12 19.78 -0.52 -51.38
C ASP A 12 19.13 -0.65 -49.99
N LEU A 13 17.88 -0.19 -49.86
CA LEU A 13 17.09 -0.21 -48.62
C LEU A 13 16.47 -1.59 -48.32
N TYR A 14 16.57 -2.55 -49.24
CA TYR A 14 15.92 -3.85 -49.13
C TYR A 14 16.95 -5.00 -49.07
N GLU A 15 16.60 -6.06 -48.35
CA GLU A 15 17.23 -7.37 -48.43
C GLU A 15 16.52 -8.22 -49.48
N THR A 16 17.31 -8.90 -50.32
CA THR A 16 16.81 -9.78 -51.37
C THR A 16 16.92 -11.24 -50.97
N PHE A 17 15.89 -12.03 -51.25
CA PHE A 17 15.94 -13.49 -51.13
C PHE A 17 15.17 -14.15 -52.27
N GLU A 18 15.65 -15.32 -52.72
CA GLU A 18 15.07 -16.06 -53.84
C GLU A 18 14.33 -17.29 -53.33
N VAL A 19 13.11 -17.48 -53.81
CA VAL A 19 12.31 -18.69 -53.60
C VAL A 19 11.67 -19.05 -54.93
N ASP A 20 11.88 -20.28 -55.41
CA ASP A 20 11.27 -20.81 -56.64
C ASP A 20 11.44 -19.88 -57.87
N ASN A 21 12.68 -19.41 -58.11
CA ASN A 21 13.04 -18.47 -59.18
C ASN A 21 12.34 -17.10 -59.13
N LEU A 22 11.70 -16.75 -58.00
CA LEU A 22 11.13 -15.43 -57.76
C LEU A 22 11.98 -14.68 -56.75
N THR A 23 12.36 -13.45 -57.08
CA THR A 23 13.12 -12.55 -56.19
C THR A 23 12.15 -11.75 -55.32
N PHE A 24 12.27 -11.90 -54.01
CA PHE A 24 11.50 -11.15 -53.02
C PHE A 24 12.38 -10.10 -52.36
N TYR A 25 11.77 -8.98 -52.00
CA TYR A 25 12.43 -7.85 -51.35
C TYR A 25 11.79 -7.60 -49.99
N LYS A 26 12.60 -7.52 -48.94
CA LYS A 26 12.17 -7.14 -47.58
C LYS A 26 12.87 -5.87 -47.17
N LEU A 27 12.11 -4.87 -46.69
CA LEU A 27 12.70 -3.62 -46.21
C LEU A 27 13.61 -3.90 -45.01
N LYS A 28 14.85 -3.39 -45.02
CA LYS A 28 15.77 -3.50 -43.88
C LYS A 28 15.17 -2.77 -42.68
N GLU A 29 14.92 -3.50 -41.60
CA GLU A 29 14.47 -2.88 -40.34
C GLU A 29 15.62 -2.06 -39.75
N ASP A 30 15.41 -0.76 -39.52
CA ASP A 30 16.35 0.04 -38.73
C ASP A 30 16.50 -0.60 -37.35
N SER A 31 17.69 -1.13 -37.06
CA SER A 31 18.04 -1.86 -35.84
C SER A 31 18.15 -0.98 -34.59
N LYS A 32 17.32 0.07 -34.47
CA LYS A 32 17.34 1.06 -33.38
C LYS A 32 15.99 1.32 -32.73
N LEU A 33 15.12 0.32 -32.66
CA LEU A 33 14.02 0.33 -31.70
C LEU A 33 14.32 -0.66 -30.58
N ASN A 34 15.08 -0.19 -29.59
CA ASN A 34 15.10 -0.77 -28.24
C ASN A 34 13.70 -0.62 -27.62
N THR A 35 12.71 -1.37 -28.13
CA THR A 35 11.40 -1.47 -27.51
C THR A 35 11.58 -2.22 -26.21
N LYS A 36 11.74 -1.47 -25.11
CA LYS A 36 11.61 -2.03 -23.76
C LYS A 36 10.29 -2.80 -23.74
N LYS A 37 10.37 -4.13 -23.64
CA LYS A 37 9.19 -5.00 -23.61
C LYS A 37 8.20 -4.44 -22.58
N LYS A 38 6.96 -4.14 -22.99
CA LYS A 38 5.91 -3.67 -22.08
C LYS A 38 5.70 -4.73 -21.01
N ARG A 39 6.17 -4.46 -19.79
CA ARG A 39 5.96 -5.32 -18.62
C ARG A 39 4.49 -5.31 -18.24
N ARG A 40 3.95 -6.44 -17.76
CA ARG A 40 2.59 -6.47 -17.24
C ARG A 40 2.54 -5.64 -15.96
N TYR A 41 1.39 -5.07 -15.64
CA TYR A 41 1.20 -4.28 -14.42
C TYR A 41 1.61 -5.07 -13.15
N SER A 42 1.36 -6.38 -13.14
CA SER A 42 1.77 -7.31 -12.08
C SER A 42 3.29 -7.41 -11.88
N ASP A 43 4.07 -7.22 -12.94
CA ASP A 43 5.53 -7.37 -12.89
C ASP A 43 6.17 -6.14 -12.26
N ILE A 44 5.53 -4.97 -12.40
CA ILE A 44 5.94 -3.70 -11.78
C ILE A 44 5.86 -3.77 -10.25
N LEU A 45 4.91 -4.56 -9.71
CA LEU A 45 4.75 -4.78 -8.27
C LEU A 45 5.83 -5.69 -7.68
N LYS A 46 6.51 -6.50 -8.51
CA LYS A 46 7.60 -7.39 -8.10
C LYS A 46 8.97 -6.72 -8.16
N ASP A 47 9.06 -5.52 -8.73
CA ASP A 47 10.31 -4.77 -8.79
C ASP A 47 10.73 -4.32 -7.36
N PRO A 48 11.94 -4.69 -6.87
CA PRO A 48 12.38 -4.38 -5.51
C PRO A 48 12.35 -2.89 -5.17
N ILE A 49 12.62 -2.04 -6.15
CA ILE A 49 12.60 -0.57 -6.02
C ILE A 49 11.18 -0.07 -5.69
N ASN A 50 10.16 -0.63 -6.34
CA ASN A 50 8.77 -0.27 -6.09
C ASN A 50 8.28 -0.79 -4.73
N ALA A 51 8.74 -1.99 -4.33
CA ALA A 51 8.47 -2.52 -2.99
C ALA A 51 9.04 -1.58 -1.90
N GLN A 52 10.29 -1.17 -2.02
CA GLN A 52 10.93 -0.23 -1.08
C GLN A 52 10.20 1.12 -1.03
N LYS A 53 9.82 1.69 -2.19
CA LYS A 53 9.06 2.95 -2.26
C LYS A 53 7.69 2.83 -1.57
N ASN A 54 7.00 1.71 -1.76
CA ASN A 54 5.73 1.44 -1.11
C ASN A 54 5.87 1.27 0.41
N ILE A 55 6.90 0.55 0.88
CA ILE A 55 7.22 0.42 2.30
C ILE A 55 7.47 1.81 2.90
N HIS A 56 8.33 2.62 2.25
CA HIS A 56 8.62 3.98 2.71
C HIS A 56 7.37 4.86 2.78
N ARG A 57 6.49 4.80 1.77
CA ARG A 57 5.21 5.53 1.77
C ARG A 57 4.33 5.11 2.95
N LYS A 58 4.21 3.80 3.20
CA LYS A 58 3.44 3.27 4.33
C LYS A 58 4.02 3.71 5.67
N LEU A 59 5.34 3.63 5.85
CA LEU A 59 6.02 4.09 7.07
C LEU A 59 5.81 5.59 7.31
N ASN A 60 5.89 6.41 6.26
CA ASN A 60 5.61 7.85 6.39
C ASN A 60 4.14 8.14 6.76
N MET A 61 3.19 7.35 6.26
CA MET A 61 1.79 7.48 6.69
C MET A 61 1.62 7.12 8.17
N ILE A 62 2.25 6.04 8.63
CA ILE A 62 2.23 5.64 10.04
C ILE A 62 2.87 6.73 10.92
N LYS A 63 4.02 7.27 10.49
CA LYS A 63 4.71 8.34 11.21
C LYS A 63 3.83 9.59 11.34
N LYS A 64 3.23 10.05 10.23
CA LYS A 64 2.31 11.20 10.24
C LYS A 64 1.08 10.95 11.11
N PHE A 65 0.54 9.73 11.10
CA PHE A 65 -0.58 9.36 11.98
C PHE A 65 -0.19 9.47 13.45
N ARG A 66 1.00 8.96 13.82
CA ARG A 66 1.54 9.06 15.18
C ARG A 66 1.83 10.51 15.60
N GLU A 67 2.39 11.32 14.70
CA GLU A 67 2.64 12.74 14.97
C GLU A 67 1.33 13.52 15.17
N LYS A 68 0.30 13.24 14.36
CA LYS A 68 -0.99 13.93 14.42
C LYS A 68 -1.83 13.54 15.62
N ASN A 69 -1.92 12.25 15.91
CA ASN A 69 -2.82 11.72 16.95
C ASN A 69 -2.11 11.46 18.28
N GLY A 70 -0.79 11.73 18.35
CA GLY A 70 0.03 11.41 19.50
C GLY A 70 0.09 9.90 19.76
N ASP A 71 0.51 9.57 20.97
CA ASP A 71 0.56 8.20 21.46
C ASP A 71 -0.81 7.84 22.06
N ILE A 72 -1.76 7.47 21.19
CA ILE A 72 -3.13 7.07 21.59
C ILE A 72 -3.10 6.02 22.71
N PRO A 73 -2.27 4.95 22.64
CA PRO A 73 -2.14 3.99 23.74
C PRO A 73 -1.82 4.65 25.09
N LYS A 74 -0.84 5.55 25.16
CA LYS A 74 -0.52 6.26 26.40
C LYS A 74 -1.66 7.15 26.88
N LEU A 75 -2.42 7.74 25.95
CA LEU A 75 -3.56 8.56 26.31
C LEU A 75 -4.66 7.69 26.95
N ILE A 76 -4.94 6.54 26.35
CA ILE A 76 -5.87 5.54 26.89
C ILE A 76 -5.41 5.07 28.28
N GLU A 77 -4.13 4.73 28.45
CA GLU A 77 -3.57 4.32 29.74
C GLU A 77 -3.76 5.41 30.82
N ARG A 78 -3.50 6.68 30.47
CA ARG A 78 -3.74 7.80 31.41
C ARG A 78 -5.21 7.95 31.77
N TRP A 79 -6.11 7.82 30.80
CA TRP A 79 -7.55 7.87 31.06
C TRP A 79 -8.00 6.72 31.95
N LYS A 80 -7.50 5.50 31.72
CA LYS A 80 -7.77 4.35 32.58
C LYS A 80 -7.31 4.61 34.02
N ALA A 81 -6.06 5.03 34.20
CA ALA A 81 -5.52 5.33 35.52
C ALA A 81 -6.33 6.41 36.27
N LEU A 82 -6.78 7.46 35.59
CA LEU A 82 -7.62 8.49 36.20
C LEU A 82 -8.99 7.95 36.64
N ILE A 83 -9.61 7.10 35.82
CA ILE A 83 -10.89 6.48 36.15
C ILE A 83 -10.71 5.54 37.36
N ASP A 84 -9.61 4.78 37.41
CA ASP A 84 -9.27 3.92 38.54
C ASP A 84 -9.16 4.71 39.84
N GLU A 85 -8.40 5.81 39.80
CA GLU A 85 -8.26 6.72 40.95
C GLU A 85 -9.62 7.28 41.39
N CYS A 86 -10.49 7.64 40.44
CA CYS A 86 -11.85 8.09 40.74
C CYS A 86 -12.70 7.01 41.41
N ILE A 87 -12.69 5.77 40.89
CA ILE A 87 -13.44 4.65 41.49
C ILE A 87 -12.97 4.40 42.92
N VAL A 88 -11.65 4.39 43.13
CA VAL A 88 -11.05 4.19 44.47
C VAL A 88 -11.44 5.32 45.42
N ALA A 89 -11.40 6.58 44.97
CA ALA A 89 -11.80 7.73 45.77
C ALA A 89 -13.29 7.68 46.13
N LEU A 90 -14.16 7.35 45.17
CA LEU A 90 -15.60 7.23 45.40
C LEU A 90 -15.95 6.09 46.38
N LYS A 91 -15.27 4.94 46.28
CA LYS A 91 -15.41 3.83 47.23
C LYS A 91 -14.96 4.23 48.64
N LYS A 92 -13.85 4.95 48.76
CA LYS A 92 -13.21 5.26 50.05
C LYS A 92 -13.82 6.46 50.76
N GLU A 93 -14.13 7.54 50.05
CA GLU A 93 -14.56 8.81 50.63
C GLU A 93 -16.09 8.94 50.70
N TYR A 94 -16.80 8.30 49.77
CA TYR A 94 -18.26 8.41 49.64
C TYR A 94 -18.99 7.08 49.86
N GLU A 95 -18.27 5.99 50.17
CA GLU A 95 -18.81 4.64 50.40
C GLU A 95 -19.69 4.11 49.26
N ILE A 96 -19.49 4.63 48.04
CA ILE A 96 -20.25 4.19 46.86
C ILE A 96 -19.68 2.86 46.38
N GLN A 97 -20.55 1.87 46.17
CA GLN A 97 -20.12 0.57 45.69
C GLN A 97 -19.65 0.66 44.23
N PRO A 98 -18.55 -0.04 43.86
CA PRO A 98 -18.08 -0.11 42.49
C PRO A 98 -19.18 -0.52 41.49
N SER A 99 -20.06 -1.43 41.87
CA SER A 99 -21.21 -1.85 41.05
C SER A 99 -22.12 -0.69 40.65
N ASP A 100 -22.40 0.24 41.56
CA ASP A 100 -23.21 1.42 41.30
C ASP A 100 -22.50 2.39 40.34
N ILE A 101 -21.18 2.55 40.51
CA ILE A 101 -20.35 3.40 39.63
C ILE A 101 -20.32 2.81 38.22
N PHE A 102 -20.12 1.50 38.09
CA PHE A 102 -20.11 0.80 36.81
C PHE A 102 -21.45 0.94 36.07
N ASN A 103 -22.57 0.85 36.79
CA ASN A 103 -23.91 1.04 36.23
C ASN A 103 -24.17 2.51 35.82
N LEU A 104 -23.73 3.49 36.63
CA LEU A 104 -23.94 4.91 36.35
C LEU A 104 -23.16 5.40 35.13
N PHE A 105 -21.95 4.89 34.92
CA PHE A 105 -21.04 5.35 33.87
C PHE A 105 -20.86 4.35 32.72
N ASP A 106 -21.58 3.23 32.71
CA ASP A 106 -21.48 2.16 31.70
C ASP A 106 -20.02 1.69 31.49
N LEU A 107 -19.24 1.54 32.56
CA LEU A 107 -17.78 1.34 32.48
C LEU A 107 -17.38 0.05 31.74
N THR A 108 -18.25 -0.97 31.74
CA THR A 108 -18.06 -2.21 30.98
C THR A 108 -17.97 -1.98 29.47
N LYS A 109 -18.67 -0.97 28.92
CA LYS A 109 -18.58 -0.61 27.49
C LYS A 109 -17.21 -0.03 27.12
N TYR A 110 -16.49 0.50 28.10
CA TYR A 110 -15.18 1.10 27.92
C TYR A 110 -14.03 0.14 28.27
N GLY A 111 -14.33 -1.14 28.53
CA GLY A 111 -13.35 -2.18 28.79
C GLY A 111 -12.72 -2.11 30.17
N PHE A 112 -13.53 -1.77 31.18
CA PHE A 112 -13.24 -1.98 32.60
C PHE A 112 -14.01 -3.21 33.09
N ASP A 113 -13.39 -4.00 33.96
CA ASP A 113 -13.97 -5.21 34.52
C ASP A 113 -14.29 -5.00 36.00
N LEU A 114 -15.55 -5.23 36.39
CA LEU A 114 -16.02 -4.98 37.76
C LEU A 114 -15.27 -5.82 38.80
N GLU A 115 -14.90 -7.05 38.43
CA GLU A 115 -14.15 -7.99 39.29
C GLU A 115 -12.80 -7.43 39.77
N GLU A 116 -12.22 -6.46 39.06
CA GLU A 116 -10.96 -5.82 39.46
C GLU A 116 -11.14 -4.83 40.64
N TYR A 117 -12.39 -4.45 40.97
CA TYR A 117 -12.71 -3.40 41.94
C TYR A 117 -13.59 -3.85 43.12
N GLU A 118 -14.13 -5.07 43.09
CA GLU A 118 -14.86 -5.68 44.22
C GLU A 118 -13.93 -6.01 45.39
#